data_AF-A0A5C1A8M0-F1
#
_entry.id   AF-A0A5C1A8M0-F1
#
_cell.length_a   1.000
_cell.length_b   1.000
_cell.length_c   1.000
_cell.angle_alpha   90.00
_cell.angle_beta   90.00
_cell.angle_gamma   90.00
#
_symmetry.space_group_name_H-M   'P 1'
#
loop_
_entity.id
_entity.type
_entity.pdbx_description
1 polymer ?
#
loop_
_entity_poly.entity_id
_entity_poly.type
_entity_poly.pdbx_seq_one_letter_code
_entity_poly.pdbx_strand_id
1 'polypeptide(L)'
;MRAYSMDLRERVLADCDDGAKTRAVAHKFSVSESWVRRLKQTRREAGRVAPAAHAGGRVAGWVAHADAIRAAVAADLDATLDEYRRRFALPLSRSALARALHALGLPRKKSRSGRPNRTART
;
A
#
# COMPACT_ATOMS: atom_id res chain seq x y z
N MET A 1 6.41 10.11 -5.81
CA MET A 1 6.91 11.45 -5.45
C MET A 1 7.00 11.56 -3.95
N ARG A 2 8.13 12.03 -3.40
CA ARG A 2 8.31 12.25 -1.97
C ARG A 2 7.75 13.62 -1.60
N ALA A 3 7.10 13.72 -0.45
CA ALA A 3 6.66 15.01 0.08
C ALA A 3 7.87 15.87 0.47
N TYR A 4 7.75 17.20 0.35
CA TYR A 4 8.72 18.13 0.93
C TYR A 4 8.89 17.90 2.44
N SER A 5 9.99 18.38 3.02
CA SER A 5 10.27 18.26 4.46
C SER A 5 9.27 19.06 5.32
N MET A 6 9.22 18.77 6.62
CA MET A 6 8.43 19.55 7.58
C MET A 6 9.00 20.96 7.77
N ASP A 7 10.32 21.07 7.97
CA ASP A 7 11.03 22.35 8.07
C ASP A 7 10.69 23.31 6.93
N LEU A 8 10.73 22.84 5.68
CA LEU A 8 10.41 23.68 4.53
C LEU A 8 8.98 24.19 4.56
N ARG A 9 8.02 23.37 5.00
CA ARG A 9 6.61 23.78 5.12
C ARG A 9 6.42 24.83 6.19
N GLU A 10 7.05 24.64 7.34
CA GLU A 10 6.95 25.56 8.49
C GLU A 10 7.51 26.93 8.12
N ARG A 11 8.70 26.97 7.49
CA ARG A 11 9.31 28.23 7.02
C ARG A 11 8.48 28.94 5.96
N VAL A 12 7.91 28.19 5.00
CA VAL A 12 7.03 28.73 3.97
C VAL A 12 5.76 29.33 4.57
N LEU A 13 5.18 28.66 5.58
CA LEU A 13 4.00 29.14 6.27
C LEU A 13 4.28 30.37 7.13
N ALA A 14 5.40 30.40 7.86
CA ALA A 14 5.82 31.57 8.63
C ALA A 14 5.93 32.81 7.75
N ASP A 15 6.65 32.71 6.63
CA ASP A 15 6.74 33.80 5.63
C ASP A 15 5.35 34.22 5.09
N CYS A 16 4.43 33.28 4.90
CA CYS A 16 3.07 33.60 4.45
C CYS A 16 2.25 34.30 5.55
N ASP A 17 2.49 33.99 6.82
CA ASP A 17 1.83 34.59 7.97
C ASP A 17 2.34 36.02 8.23
N ASP A 18 3.61 36.27 7.91
CA ASP A 18 4.22 37.61 7.88
C ASP A 18 3.71 38.50 6.72
N GLY A 19 2.73 38.01 5.95
CA GLY A 19 2.06 38.76 4.88
C GLY A 19 2.74 38.67 3.52
N ALA A 20 3.78 37.82 3.36
CA ALA A 20 4.43 37.68 2.07
C ALA A 20 3.48 37.09 1.00
N LYS A 21 3.56 37.64 -0.22
CA LYS A 21 2.77 37.15 -1.36
C LYS A 21 3.26 35.77 -1.78
N THR A 22 2.33 34.87 -2.13
CA THR A 22 2.60 33.48 -2.56
C THR A 22 3.73 33.37 -3.59
N ARG A 23 3.75 34.27 -4.59
CA ARG A 23 4.77 34.29 -5.64
C ARG A 23 6.17 34.58 -5.10
N ALA A 24 6.29 35.53 -4.16
CA ALA A 24 7.57 35.86 -3.54
C ALA A 24 8.09 34.70 -2.69
N VAL A 25 7.21 34.07 -1.90
CA VAL A 25 7.54 32.88 -1.10
C VAL A 25 7.96 31.71 -1.99
N ALA A 26 7.21 31.43 -3.05
CA ALA A 26 7.52 30.37 -4.00
C ALA A 26 8.92 30.54 -4.61
N HIS A 27 9.25 31.78 -5.03
CA HIS A 27 10.57 32.11 -5.54
C HIS A 27 11.67 31.96 -4.47
N LYS A 28 11.47 32.52 -3.27
CA LYS A 28 12.44 32.44 -2.15
C LYS A 28 12.82 31.00 -1.81
N PHE A 29 11.85 30.09 -1.80
CA PHE A 29 12.04 28.69 -1.44
C PHE A 29 12.24 27.75 -2.63
N SER A 30 12.28 28.27 -3.87
CA SER A 30 12.39 27.46 -5.10
C SER A 30 11.33 26.35 -5.21
N VAL A 31 10.09 26.66 -4.81
CA VAL A 31 8.93 25.75 -4.86
C VAL A 31 7.86 26.29 -5.80
N SER A 32 6.91 25.46 -6.21
CA SER A 32 5.81 25.92 -7.06
C SER A 32 4.80 26.77 -6.26
N GLU A 33 4.25 27.82 -6.88
CA GLU A 33 3.19 28.61 -6.27
C GLU A 33 1.93 27.77 -5.95
N SER A 34 1.63 26.79 -6.80
CA SER A 34 0.52 25.84 -6.58
C SER A 34 0.70 25.04 -5.30
N TRP A 35 1.94 24.65 -4.97
CA TRP A 35 2.24 23.94 -3.73
C TRP A 35 2.07 24.84 -2.50
N VAL A 36 2.54 26.09 -2.57
CA VAL A 36 2.35 27.08 -1.48
C VAL A 36 0.85 27.32 -1.25
N ARG A 37 0.05 27.54 -2.31
CA ARG A 37 -1.41 27.69 -2.21
C ARG A 37 -2.06 26.48 -1.54
N ARG A 38 -1.68 25.27 -1.97
CA ARG A 38 -2.20 24.02 -1.39
C ARG A 38 -1.80 23.84 0.07
N LEU A 39 -0.59 24.25 0.46
CA LEU A 39 -0.14 24.20 1.85
C LEU A 39 -0.98 25.12 2.75
N LYS A 40 -1.20 26.38 2.33
CA LYS A 40 -2.09 27.33 3.04
C LYS A 40 -3.51 26.79 3.15
N GLN A 41 -4.04 26.22 2.06
CA GLN A 41 -5.36 25.61 2.02
C GLN A 41 -5.47 24.43 2.99
N THR A 42 -4.51 23.51 2.98
CA THR A 42 -4.49 22.34 3.87
C THR A 42 -4.48 22.75 5.34
N ARG A 43 -3.71 23.78 5.69
CA ARG A 43 -3.71 24.31 7.06
C ARG A 43 -5.07 24.91 7.44
N ARG A 44 -5.70 25.68 6.54
CA ARG A 44 -7.01 26.30 6.79
C ARG A 44 -8.13 25.26 6.93
N GLU A 45 -8.16 24.26 6.05
CA GLU A 45 -9.29 23.32 5.95
C GLU A 45 -9.14 22.11 6.88
N ALA A 46 -7.91 21.63 7.09
CA ALA A 46 -7.64 20.41 7.85
C ALA A 46 -6.80 20.65 9.10
N GLY A 47 -6.45 21.91 9.42
CA GLY A 47 -5.68 22.26 10.62
C GLY A 47 -4.25 21.69 10.66
N ARG A 48 -3.74 21.17 9.53
CA ARG A 48 -2.48 20.43 9.50
C ARG A 48 -1.47 21.02 8.53
N VAL A 49 -0.21 20.94 8.94
CA VAL A 49 0.96 21.28 8.10
C VAL A 49 1.55 20.01 7.48
N ALA A 50 1.50 18.90 8.21
CA ALA A 50 2.06 17.63 7.77
C ALA A 50 1.38 17.10 6.49
N PRO A 51 2.14 16.41 5.61
CA PRO A 51 1.58 15.74 4.44
C PRO A 51 0.53 14.71 4.88
N ALA A 52 -0.39 14.37 3.97
CA ALA A 52 -1.30 13.26 4.23
C ALA A 52 -0.50 11.98 4.42
N ALA A 53 -0.90 11.17 5.40
CA ALA A 53 -0.45 9.79 5.46
C ALA A 53 -0.74 9.14 4.10
N HIS A 54 0.20 8.32 3.62
CA HIS A 54 -0.05 7.56 2.41
C HIS A 54 -1.22 6.63 2.68
N ALA A 55 -2.27 6.70 1.85
CA ALA A 55 -3.53 6.00 2.07
C ALA A 55 -3.45 4.46 1.91
N GLY A 56 -2.25 3.87 1.92
CA GLY A 56 -2.03 2.42 1.87
C GLY A 56 -2.40 1.73 0.55
N GLY A 57 -2.83 2.48 -0.46
CA GLY A 57 -3.30 1.92 -1.74
C GLY A 57 -4.69 1.29 -1.64
N ARG A 58 -5.10 0.57 -2.70
CA ARG A 58 -6.41 -0.08 -2.74
C ARG A 58 -6.46 -1.28 -1.78
N VAL A 59 -7.55 -1.40 -1.04
CA VAL A 59 -7.84 -2.61 -0.22
C VAL A 59 -7.74 -3.85 -1.12
N ALA A 60 -7.02 -4.87 -0.65
CA ALA A 60 -6.81 -6.07 -1.43
C ALA A 60 -8.14 -6.84 -1.59
N GLY A 61 -8.47 -7.25 -2.81
CA GLY A 61 -9.75 -7.91 -3.10
C GLY A 61 -10.00 -9.23 -2.37
N TRP A 62 -8.96 -9.86 -1.81
CA TRP A 62 -9.11 -11.07 -1.01
C TRP A 62 -9.74 -10.81 0.36
N VAL A 63 -9.74 -9.57 0.85
CA VAL A 63 -10.28 -9.22 2.17
C VAL A 63 -11.76 -9.57 2.26
N ALA A 64 -12.53 -9.37 1.19
CA ALA A 64 -13.95 -9.75 1.12
C ALA A 64 -14.19 -11.27 1.16
N HIS A 65 -13.14 -12.08 0.93
CA HIS A 65 -13.21 -13.54 0.91
C HIS A 65 -12.42 -14.17 2.07
N ALA A 66 -12.03 -13.39 3.09
CA ALA A 66 -11.17 -13.86 4.18
C ALA A 66 -11.74 -15.09 4.90
N ASP A 67 -13.04 -15.09 5.19
CA ASP A 67 -13.71 -16.20 5.87
C ASP A 67 -13.79 -17.45 5.00
N ALA A 68 -14.10 -17.28 3.71
CA ALA A 68 -14.08 -18.39 2.74
C ALA A 68 -12.69 -19.01 2.60
N ILE A 69 -11.63 -18.19 2.65
CA ILE A 69 -10.24 -18.66 2.64
C ILE A 69 -9.92 -19.43 3.92
N ARG A 70 -10.33 -18.93 5.09
CA ARG A 70 -10.12 -19.64 6.38
C ARG A 70 -10.84 -20.99 6.39
N ALA A 71 -12.09 -21.03 5.94
CA ALA A 71 -12.87 -22.26 5.86
C ALA A 71 -12.23 -23.28 4.89
N ALA A 72 -11.76 -22.82 3.73
CA ALA A 72 -11.07 -23.67 2.76
C ALA A 72 -9.78 -24.29 3.34
N VAL A 73 -8.98 -23.48 4.04
CA VAL A 73 -7.74 -23.94 4.69
C VAL A 73 -8.02 -24.90 5.84
N ALA A 74 -9.06 -24.65 6.64
CA ALA A 74 -9.46 -25.56 7.72
C ALA A 74 -9.96 -26.92 7.20
N ALA A 75 -10.63 -26.93 6.04
CA ALA A 75 -11.11 -28.16 5.42
C ALA A 75 -9.99 -29.02 4.83
N ASP A 76 -8.90 -28.41 4.36
CA ASP A 76 -7.75 -29.12 3.82
C ASP A 76 -6.49 -28.25 3.92
N LEU A 77 -5.63 -28.51 4.90
CA LEU A 77 -4.38 -27.78 5.13
C LEU A 77 -3.28 -28.11 4.10
N ASP A 78 -3.43 -29.24 3.41
CA ASP A 78 -2.44 -29.80 2.49
C ASP A 78 -2.75 -29.52 1.02
N ALA A 79 -3.81 -28.78 0.73
CA ALA A 79 -4.12 -28.36 -0.63
C ALA A 79 -3.12 -27.31 -1.14
N THR A 80 -2.78 -27.43 -2.42
CA THR A 80 -2.03 -26.41 -3.17
C THR A 80 -2.93 -25.24 -3.56
N LEU A 81 -2.35 -24.09 -3.91
CA LEU A 81 -3.13 -22.90 -4.31
C LEU A 81 -4.13 -23.15 -5.45
N ASP A 82 -3.76 -23.98 -6.43
CA ASP A 82 -4.64 -24.25 -7.56
C ASP A 82 -5.76 -25.22 -7.18
N GLU A 83 -5.51 -26.11 -6.22
CA GLU A 83 -6.56 -26.93 -5.61
C GLU A 83 -7.51 -26.08 -4.78
N TYR A 84 -7.02 -25.12 -3.99
CA TYR A 84 -7.91 -24.20 -3.27
C TYR A 84 -8.82 -23.41 -4.21
N ARG A 85 -8.27 -22.89 -5.32
CA ARG A 85 -9.04 -22.14 -6.32
C ARG A 85 -10.12 -23.00 -6.99
N ARG A 86 -9.79 -24.23 -7.36
CA ARG A 86 -10.72 -25.15 -8.04
C ARG A 86 -11.76 -25.73 -7.07
N ARG A 87 -11.31 -26.26 -5.94
CA ARG A 87 -12.14 -27.00 -4.97
C ARG A 87 -13.11 -26.11 -4.20
N PHE A 88 -12.70 -24.89 -3.87
CA PHE A 88 -13.51 -23.94 -3.11
C PHE A 88 -13.99 -22.74 -3.94
N ALA A 89 -13.86 -22.82 -5.27
CA ALA A 89 -14.34 -21.83 -6.24
C ALA A 89 -13.99 -20.37 -5.90
N LEU A 90 -12.82 -20.13 -5.30
CA LEU A 90 -12.41 -18.79 -4.88
C LEU A 90 -12.15 -17.91 -6.11
N PRO A 91 -12.82 -16.74 -6.26
CA PRO A 91 -12.67 -15.85 -7.42
C PRO A 91 -11.36 -15.02 -7.35
N LEU A 92 -10.28 -15.65 -6.89
CA LEU A 92 -8.97 -15.02 -6.69
C LEU A 92 -7.96 -15.64 -7.64
N SER A 93 -7.04 -14.82 -8.15
CA SER A 93 -5.87 -15.32 -8.86
C SER A 93 -4.94 -16.06 -7.89
N ARG A 94 -4.08 -16.94 -8.41
CA ARG A 94 -3.08 -17.66 -7.61
C ARG A 94 -2.22 -16.71 -6.76
N SER A 95 -1.79 -15.58 -7.32
CA SER A 95 -0.99 -14.58 -6.61
C SER A 95 -1.79 -13.79 -5.57
N ALA A 96 -3.09 -13.59 -5.78
CA ALA A 96 -3.97 -12.97 -4.79
C ALA A 96 -4.20 -13.90 -3.59
N LEU A 97 -4.47 -15.18 -3.85
CA LEU A 97 -4.61 -16.20 -2.81
C LEU A 97 -3.31 -16.40 -2.01
N ALA A 98 -2.15 -16.42 -2.68
CA ALA A 98 -0.86 -16.50 -2.00
C ALA A 98 -0.63 -15.36 -1.00
N ARG A 99 -0.95 -14.12 -1.41
CA ARG A 99 -0.86 -12.93 -0.54
C ARG A 99 -1.89 -12.98 0.59
N ALA A 100 -3.09 -13.48 0.30
CA ALA A 100 -4.14 -13.62 1.31
C ALA A 100 -3.71 -14.61 2.42
N LEU A 101 -3.22 -15.79 2.05
CA LEU A 101 -2.74 -16.79 3.02
C LEU A 101 -1.62 -16.21 3.89
N HIS A 102 -0.65 -15.53 3.29
CA HIS A 102 0.43 -14.87 4.04
C HIS A 102 -0.11 -13.79 4.99
N ALA A 103 -0.99 -12.91 4.52
CA ALA A 103 -1.56 -11.84 5.33
C ALA A 103 -2.48 -12.35 6.46
N LEU A 104 -3.12 -13.50 6.27
CA LEU A 104 -3.98 -14.16 7.27
C LEU A 104 -3.21 -15.09 8.23
N GLY A 105 -1.88 -15.24 8.03
CA GLY A 105 -1.05 -16.14 8.84
C GLY A 105 -1.36 -17.64 8.61
N LEU A 106 -1.92 -17.99 7.46
CA LEU A 106 -2.36 -19.35 7.16
C LEU A 106 -1.26 -20.17 6.47
N PRO A 107 -1.14 -21.47 6.79
CA PRO A 107 -0.18 -22.35 6.14
C PRO A 107 -0.53 -22.53 4.66
N ARG A 108 0.49 -22.84 3.86
CA ARG A 108 0.35 -23.10 2.43
C ARG A 108 1.26 -24.24 2.05
N LYS A 109 0.73 -25.22 1.31
CA LYS A 109 1.56 -26.20 0.63
C LYS A 109 2.21 -25.60 -0.61
N LYS A 110 3.52 -25.77 -0.75
CA LYS A 110 4.25 -25.41 -1.97
C LYS A 110 4.04 -26.53 -2.99
N SER A 111 3.57 -26.20 -4.19
CA SER A 111 3.54 -27.15 -5.29
C SER A 111 4.98 -27.53 -5.67
N ARG A 112 5.23 -28.83 -5.88
CA ARG A 112 6.50 -29.38 -6.38
C ARG A 112 6.66 -29.22 -7.90
N SER A 113 5.89 -28.37 -8.57
CA SER A 113 5.88 -28.23 -10.04
C SER A 113 7.17 -27.65 -10.66
N GLY A 114 8.28 -27.59 -9.92
CA GLY A 114 9.61 -27.37 -10.50
C GLY A 114 10.17 -28.69 -11.02
N ARG A 115 10.91 -28.66 -12.14
CA ARG A 115 11.66 -29.83 -12.61
C ARG A 115 12.53 -30.35 -11.46
N PRO A 116 12.45 -31.64 -11.08
CA PRO A 116 13.29 -32.18 -10.02
C PRO A 116 14.76 -31.88 -10.36
N ASN A 117 15.47 -31.25 -9.43
CA ASN A 117 16.89 -30.99 -9.62
C ASN A 117 17.60 -32.35 -9.57
N ARG A 118 18.12 -32.76 -10.73
CA ARG A 118 19.06 -33.87 -11.00
C ARG A 118 19.11 -34.98 -9.95
N THR A 119 18.60 -36.17 -10.31
CA THR A 119 18.97 -37.43 -9.66
C THR A 119 20.50 -37.56 -9.68
N ALA A 120 21.12 -37.63 -8.50
CA ALA A 120 22.51 -38.04 -8.39
C ALA A 120 22.59 -39.50 -8.88
N ARG A 121 23.48 -39.77 -9.84
CA ARG A 121 23.75 -41.10 -10.35
C ARG A 121 24.73 -41.75 -9.38
N THR A 122 24.32 -42.84 -8.74
CA THR A 122 25.21 -43.79 -8.05
C THR A 122 26.05 -44.55 -9.05
#